data_AF-A0A1I9VZZ2-F1
#
_entry.id   AF-A0A1I9VZZ2-F1
#
_cell.length_a   1.000
_cell.length_b   1.000
_cell.length_c   1.000
_cell.angle_alpha   90.00
_cell.angle_beta   90.00
_cell.angle_gamma   90.00
#
_symmetry.space_group_name_H-M   'P 1'
#
loop_
_entity.id
_entity.type
_entity.pdbx_description
1 polymer ?
#
loop_
_entity_poly.entity_id
_entity_poly.type
_entity_poly.pdbx_seq_one_letter_code
_entity_poly.pdbx_strand_id
1 'polypeptide(L)' 'MACFCFLVDQTRKVRSFKPVAGSCSRCGGGASVANMRTSTRFCYVPFYWKSWRAIICTFCGAILKSYR' A
#
# COMPACT_ATOMS: atom_id res chain seq x y z
N MET A 1 -20.44 14.60 -25.07
CA MET A 1 -19.94 14.96 -23.72
C MET A 1 -18.97 13.87 -23.29
N ALA A 2 -17.66 14.07 -23.48
CA ALA A 2 -16.65 13.08 -23.11
C ALA A 2 -16.34 13.24 -21.62
N CYS A 3 -16.88 12.35 -20.78
CA CYS A 3 -16.47 12.28 -19.39
C CYS A 3 -15.07 11.69 -19.31
N PHE A 4 -14.06 12.55 -19.35
CA PHE A 4 -12.72 12.18 -18.95
C PHE A 4 -12.74 11.90 -17.45
N CYS A 5 -12.86 10.63 -17.07
CA CYS A 5 -12.68 10.16 -15.71
C CYS A 5 -11.21 10.32 -15.30
N PHE A 6 -10.77 11.56 -15.10
CA PHE A 6 -9.46 11.84 -14.55
C PHE A 6 -9.42 11.23 -13.14
N LEU A 7 -8.49 10.29 -12.94
CA LEU A 7 -8.02 9.92 -11.62
C LEU A 7 -7.44 11.19 -10.99
N VAL A 8 -8.23 11.86 -10.16
CA VAL A 8 -7.83 13.13 -9.54
C VAL A 8 -6.72 12.92 -8.53
N ASP A 9 -6.84 11.86 -7.72
CA ASP A 9 -5.87 11.58 -6.67
C ASP A 9 -5.93 10.11 -6.22
N GLN A 10 -4.76 9.47 -6.13
CA GLN A 10 -4.59 8.16 -5.50
C GLN A 10 -3.67 8.30 -4.28
N THR A 11 -4.25 8.64 -3.14
CA THR A 11 -3.50 8.70 -1.89
C THR A 11 -3.30 7.29 -1.32
N ARG A 12 -2.04 6.89 -1.09
CA ARG A 12 -1.68 5.66 -0.37
C ARG A 12 -1.29 6.00 1.07
N LYS A 13 -1.94 5.39 2.06
CA LYS A 13 -1.60 5.56 3.48
C LYS A 13 -1.33 4.22 4.13
N VAL A 14 -0.30 4.15 4.96
CA VAL A 14 -0.05 3.00 5.85
C VAL A 14 -0.96 3.16 7.06
N ARG A 15 -1.84 2.20 7.30
CA ARG A 15 -2.79 2.23 8.43
C ARG A 15 -2.21 1.56 9.67
N SER A 16 -1.46 0.48 9.47
CA SER A 16 -0.91 -0.30 10.58
C SER A 16 0.28 -1.09 10.10
N PHE A 17 1.16 -1.37 11.03
CA PHE A 17 2.35 -2.15 10.84
C PHE A 17 2.45 -3.19 11.94
N LYS A 18 2.74 -4.44 11.56
CA LYS A 18 2.98 -5.54 12.51
C LYS A 18 4.30 -6.20 12.16
N PRO A 19 5.26 -6.28 13.10
CA PRO A 19 6.48 -7.05 12.88
C PRO A 19 6.13 -8.52 12.66
N VAL A 20 6.80 -9.18 11.73
CA VAL A 20 6.63 -10.61 11.46
C VAL A 20 7.98 -11.31 11.59
N ALA A 21 7.96 -12.56 12.04
CA ALA A 21 9.13 -13.43 11.96
C ALA A 21 9.46 -13.68 10.48
N GLY A 22 10.42 -12.91 9.98
CA GLY A 22 10.89 -12.98 8.60
C GLY A 22 12.04 -12.01 8.41
N SER A 23 12.98 -12.37 7.56
CA SER A 23 14.12 -11.55 7.20
C SER A 23 14.00 -11.10 5.75
N CYS A 24 14.42 -9.86 5.48
CA CYS A 24 14.54 -9.36 4.14
C CYS A 24 15.68 -10.09 3.42
N SER A 25 15.38 -10.72 2.28
CA SER A 25 16.37 -11.44 1.47
C SER A 25 17.51 -10.52 0.96
N ARG A 26 17.30 -9.20 0.95
CA ARG A 26 18.27 -8.20 0.46
C ARG A 26 19.24 -7.69 1.53
N CYS A 27 18.78 -7.52 2.77
CA CYS A 27 19.59 -6.89 3.83
C CYS A 27 19.63 -7.68 5.15
N GLY A 28 18.97 -8.84 5.23
CA GLY A 28 18.86 -9.65 6.45
C GLY A 28 18.02 -9.02 7.57
N GLY A 29 17.61 -7.75 7.42
CA GLY A 29 16.82 -7.03 8.42
C GLY A 29 15.40 -7.56 8.59
N GLY A 30 14.72 -7.11 9.65
CA GLY A 30 13.36 -7.55 9.97
C GLY A 30 12.35 -7.25 8.87
N ALA A 31 11.52 -8.24 8.55
CA ALA A 31 10.35 -8.09 7.72
C ALA A 31 9.14 -7.73 8.60
N SER A 32 8.18 -7.03 8.01
CA SER A 32 7.01 -6.61 8.74
C SER A 32 5.85 -6.36 7.79
N VAL A 33 4.65 -6.70 8.25
CA VAL A 33 3.43 -6.57 7.45
C VAL A 33 2.88 -5.16 7.64
N ALA A 34 2.89 -4.39 6.56
CA ALA A 34 2.22 -3.09 6.44
C ALA A 34 0.83 -3.28 5.84
N ASN A 35 -0.19 -2.88 6.57
CA ASN A 35 -1.55 -2.76 6.04
C ASN A 35 -1.70 -1.40 5.38
N MET A 36 -1.83 -1.39 4.05
CA MET A 36 -1.94 -0.19 3.24
C MET A 36 -3.40 0.06 2.85
N ARG A 37 -3.76 1.33 2.74
CA ARG A 37 -5.05 1.77 2.21
C ARG A 37 -4.80 2.70 1.04
N THR A 38 -5.32 2.32 -0.13
CA THR A 38 -5.35 3.17 -1.31
C THR A 38 -6.71 3.84 -1.38
N SER A 39 -6.69 5.17 -1.29
CA SER A 39 -7.86 6.02 -1.45
C SER A 39 -7.84 6.61 -2.84
N THR A 40 -8.85 6.28 -3.64
CA THR A 40 -8.95 6.77 -5.02
C THR A 40 -10.12 7.75 -5.10
N ARG A 41 -9.82 9.01 -5.41
CA ARG A 41 -10.83 10.05 -5.63
C ARG A 41 -11.01 10.25 -7.12
N PHE A 42 -12.23 10.03 -7.61
CA PHE A 42 -12.62 10.34 -8.99
C PHE A 42 -13.45 11.62 -8.98
N CYS A 43 -13.39 12.41 -10.06
CA CYS A 43 -14.17 13.65 -10.21
C CYS A 43 -15.69 13.46 -10.02
N TYR A 44 -16.22 12.24 -10.17
CA TYR A 44 -17.67 11.96 -10.19
C TYR A 44 -18.12 10.72 -9.41
N VAL A 45 -17.20 9.95 -8.82
CA VAL A 45 -17.55 8.70 -8.10
C VAL A 45 -17.21 8.86 -6.62
N PRO A 46 -18.10 8.46 -5.70
CA PRO A 46 -17.81 8.49 -4.28
C PRO A 46 -16.55 7.66 -3.99
N PHE A 47 -15.67 8.28 -3.21
CA PHE A 47 -14.38 7.83 -2.69
C PHE A 47 -14.24 6.30 -2.60
N TYR A 48 -13.45 5.69 -3.49
CA TYR A 48 -13.19 4.25 -3.48
C TYR A 48 -12.00 3.94 -2.58
N TRP A 49 -12.21 3.10 -1.57
CA TRP A 49 -11.17 2.65 -0.64
C TRP A 49 -10.83 1.19 -0.86
N LYS A 50 -9.59 0.92 -1.27
CA LYS A 50 -9.05 -0.42 -1.30
C LYS A 50 -8.04 -0.61 -0.18
N SER A 51 -8.30 -1.55 0.72
CA SER A 51 -7.31 -1.98 1.72
C SER A 51 -6.58 -3.21 1.20
N TRP A 52 -5.27 -3.24 1.38
CA TRP A 52 -4.43 -4.35 0.92
C TRP A 52 -3.20 -4.45 1.82
N ARG A 53 -2.61 -5.63 1.90
CA ARG A 53 -1.48 -5.90 2.81
C ARG A 53 -0.20 -6.05 2.00
N ALA A 54 0.90 -5.57 2.52
CA ALA A 54 2.22 -5.78 1.93
C ALA A 54 3.23 -6.09 3.03
N ILE A 55 4.18 -6.96 2.73
CA ILE A 55 5.34 -7.21 3.58
C ILE A 55 6.41 -6.23 3.14
N ILE A 56 6.85 -5.38 4.06
CA ILE A 56 7.93 -4.43 3.86
C ILE A 56 9.06 -4.73 4.83
N CYS A 57 10.26 -4.42 4.40
CA CYS A 57 11.47 -4.46 5.21
C CYS A 57 11.52 -3.20 6.09
N THR A 58 11.67 -3.34 7.42
CA THR A 58 11.81 -2.20 8.34
C THR A 58 13.07 -1.38 8.06
N PHE A 59 14.15 -2.08 7.68
CA PHE A 59 15.47 -1.48 7.57
C PHE A 59 15.71 -0.81 6.21
N CYS A 60 15.32 -1.51 5.15
CA CYS A 60 15.59 -1.13 3.77
C CYS A 60 14.37 -0.55 3.05
N GLY A 61 13.19 -0.56 3.67
CA GLY A 61 11.94 -0.07 3.08
C GLY A 61 11.44 -0.85 1.86
N ALA A 62 12.16 -1.90 1.44
CA ALA A 62 11.79 -2.69 0.27
C ALA A 62 10.48 -3.45 0.51
N ILE A 63 9.60 -3.43 -0.49
CA ILE A 63 8.38 -4.23 -0.50
C ILE A 63 8.75 -5.64 -0.97
N LEU A 64 8.68 -6.62 -0.06
CA LEU A 64 9.00 -8.02 -0.31
C LEU A 64 7.84 -8.75 -1.00
N LYS A 65 6.61 -8.49 -0.54
CA LYS A 65 5.38 -9.07 -1.09
C LYS A 65 4.23 -8.09 -0.99
N SER A 66 3.39 -8.05 -2.01
CA SER A 66 2.10 -7.34 -1.99
C SER A 66 0.96 -8.33 -2.17
N TYR A 67 0.02 -8.36 -1.24
CA TYR A 67 -1.25 -9.08 -1.34
C TYR A 67 -2.28 -8.09 -1.86
N ARG A 68 -2.56 -8.13 -3.17
CA ARG A 68 -3.47 -7.21 -3.87
C ARG A 68 -4.91 -7.71 -3.89
#